data_AF-A0AAD3GZJ4-F1
#
_entry.id   AF-A0AAD3GZJ4-F1
#
_cell.length_a   1.000
_cell.length_b   1.000
_cell.length_c   1.000
_cell.angle_alpha   90.00
_cell.angle_beta   90.00
_cell.angle_gamma   90.00
#
_symmetry.space_group_name_H-M   'P 1'
#
loop_
_entity.id
_entity.type
_entity.pdbx_description
1 polymer ?
#
loop_
_entity_poly.entity_id
_entity_poly.type
_entity_poly.pdbx_seq_one_letter_code
_entity_poly.pdbx_strand_id
1 'polypeptide(L)'
;MKTQALLCVFAVGIAVSFTPTHEKVAPSVTPSTVESNEAPDLSLTPPRKIFLMVEPTPFTYVCGYTNRFNEMLRYLSKAKDHVVILTTDSVTPKEELPKEKYGYTIIQRDLLYLFMNK
;
A
#
# COMPACT_ATOMS: atom_id res chain seq x y z
N MET A 1 -15.98 35.40 21.51
CA MET A 1 -17.12 34.60 20.97
C MET A 1 -16.71 33.13 21.00
N LYS A 2 -17.59 32.22 21.43
CA LYS A 2 -17.30 30.78 21.57
C LYS A 2 -17.77 29.99 20.33
N THR A 3 -17.24 28.76 20.24
CA THR A 3 -17.76 27.56 19.54
C THR A 3 -17.82 27.59 18.00
N GLN A 4 -17.62 26.48 17.26
CA GLN A 4 -17.31 25.07 17.63
C GLN A 4 -16.01 24.56 16.93
N ALA A 5 -15.53 23.38 17.31
CA ALA A 5 -14.67 22.51 16.48
C ALA A 5 -15.53 21.43 15.82
N LEU A 6 -15.13 20.88 14.67
CA LEU A 6 -15.65 19.60 14.19
C LEU A 6 -14.51 18.63 13.83
N LEU A 7 -14.38 17.63 14.69
CA LEU A 7 -13.51 16.48 14.56
C LEU A 7 -14.12 15.50 13.55
N CYS A 8 -13.30 14.90 12.68
CA CYS A 8 -13.69 13.67 12.00
C CYS A 8 -12.50 12.70 11.89
N VAL A 9 -12.16 12.08 13.02
CA VAL A 9 -11.20 10.99 13.11
C VAL A 9 -11.96 9.70 12.86
N PHE A 10 -11.77 9.08 11.68
CA PHE A 10 -12.20 7.70 11.46
C PHE A 10 -11.05 6.74 11.79
N ALA A 11 -10.95 6.40 13.07
CA ALA A 11 -10.16 5.27 13.52
C ALA A 11 -10.88 3.96 13.15
N VAL A 12 -10.48 3.33 12.05
CA VAL A 12 -10.82 1.93 11.79
C VAL A 12 -9.78 1.06 12.50
N GLY A 13 -10.13 0.58 13.70
CA GLY A 13 -9.26 -0.26 14.50
C GLY A 13 -9.08 -1.64 13.88
N ILE A 14 -7.86 -1.95 13.42
CA ILE A 14 -7.41 -3.32 13.19
C ILE A 14 -6.66 -3.76 14.44
N ALA A 15 -7.34 -4.50 15.31
CA ALA A 15 -6.72 -5.12 16.48
C ALA A 15 -5.91 -6.35 16.03
N VAL A 16 -4.64 -6.16 15.64
CA VAL A 16 -3.71 -7.27 15.44
C VAL A 16 -3.14 -7.66 16.80
N SER A 17 -3.63 -8.76 17.37
CA SER A 17 -3.10 -9.36 18.59
C SER A 17 -1.72 -9.98 18.34
N PHE A 18 -0.67 -9.16 18.42
CA PHE A 18 0.71 -9.62 18.36
C PHE A 18 1.09 -10.29 19.69
N THR A 19 1.29 -11.60 19.70
CA THR A 19 1.93 -12.31 20.82
C THR A 19 3.45 -12.20 20.68
N PRO A 20 4.18 -11.52 21.58
CA PRO A 20 5.63 -11.41 21.49
C PRO A 20 6.31 -12.66 22.06
N THR A 21 6.41 -13.74 21.27
CA THR A 21 7.39 -14.80 21.52
C THR A 21 8.78 -14.28 21.16
N HIS A 22 9.41 -13.59 22.11
CA HIS A 22 10.81 -13.18 22.03
C HIS A 22 11.71 -14.43 22.19
N GLU A 23 11.83 -15.23 21.14
CA GLU A 23 12.87 -16.24 21.05
C GLU A 23 14.16 -15.58 20.55
N LYS A 24 15.15 -15.54 21.44
CA LYS A 24 16.40 -14.81 21.28
C LYS A 24 17.36 -15.55 20.34
N VAL A 25 17.20 -15.36 19.04
CA VAL A 25 18.24 -15.69 18.06
C VAL A 25 19.00 -14.41 17.73
N ALA A 26 20.26 -14.31 18.16
CA ALA A 26 21.08 -13.14 17.94
C ALA A 26 21.84 -13.23 16.62
N PRO A 27 21.65 -12.29 15.68
CA PRO A 27 22.67 -11.96 14.69
C PRO A 27 23.61 -10.91 15.31
N SER A 28 24.88 -11.26 15.46
CA SER A 28 25.91 -10.30 15.83
C SER A 28 26.19 -9.35 14.66
N VAL A 29 25.45 -8.24 14.56
CA VAL A 29 25.68 -7.19 13.56
C VAL A 29 25.96 -5.88 14.29
N THR A 30 27.17 -5.38 14.10
CA THR A 30 27.66 -4.09 14.60
C THR A 30 26.80 -2.92 14.09
N PRO A 31 26.48 -1.92 14.91
CA PRO A 31 25.80 -0.70 14.45
C PRO A 31 26.79 0.23 13.75
N SER A 32 27.31 -0.17 12.60
CA SER A 32 28.10 0.70 11.73
C SER A 32 27.16 1.64 10.99
N THR A 33 27.06 2.87 11.49
CA THR A 33 26.26 3.94 10.87
C THR A 33 26.92 4.38 9.57
N VAL A 34 26.55 3.72 8.47
CA VAL A 34 26.78 4.21 7.11
C VAL A 34 25.43 4.65 6.54
N GLU A 35 25.24 5.97 6.39
CA GLU A 35 24.12 6.51 5.63
C GLU A 35 24.39 6.35 4.13
N SER A 36 24.36 5.11 3.65
CA SER A 36 24.14 4.86 2.23
C SER A 36 22.68 5.18 1.90
N ASN A 37 22.44 5.88 0.80
CA ASN A 37 21.10 6.09 0.24
C ASN A 37 20.51 4.80 -0.40
N GLU A 38 20.98 3.63 0.04
CA GLU A 38 20.63 2.34 -0.49
C GLU A 38 19.47 1.75 0.33
N ALA A 39 18.46 1.21 -0.36
CA ALA A 39 17.33 0.61 0.32
C ALA A 39 17.80 -0.63 1.12
N PRO A 40 17.25 -0.88 2.33
CA PRO A 40 17.58 -2.08 3.09
C PRO A 40 17.24 -3.34 2.29
N ASP A 41 17.96 -4.43 2.55
CA ASP A 41 17.74 -5.70 1.87
C ASP A 41 16.30 -6.19 2.07
N LEU A 42 15.57 -6.29 0.96
CA LEU A 42 14.17 -6.68 0.93
C LEU A 42 13.98 -8.20 0.97
N SER A 43 15.05 -8.99 0.87
CA SER A 43 15.01 -10.45 0.97
C SER A 43 14.91 -10.97 2.41
N LEU A 44 15.12 -10.10 3.41
CA LEU A 44 15.05 -10.43 4.84
C LEU A 44 13.65 -10.87 5.31
N THR A 45 12.60 -10.53 4.57
CA THR A 45 11.21 -10.89 4.89
C THR A 45 10.60 -11.79 3.82
N PRO A 46 9.81 -12.82 4.18
CA PRO A 46 9.13 -13.66 3.20
C PRO A 46 8.08 -12.86 2.40
N PRO A 47 7.84 -13.19 1.12
CA PRO A 47 6.83 -12.53 0.29
C PRO A 47 5.43 -12.54 0.90
N ARG A 48 4.79 -11.38 0.87
CA ARG A 48 3.44 -11.13 1.43
C ARG A 48 2.39 -11.05 0.34
N LYS A 49 1.13 -11.19 0.75
CA LYS A 49 -0.05 -10.96 -0.08
C LYS A 49 -0.68 -9.64 0.36
N ILE A 50 -0.75 -8.67 -0.55
CA ILE A 50 -1.15 -7.29 -0.25
C ILE A 50 -2.33 -6.92 -1.15
N PHE A 51 -3.39 -6.38 -0.54
CA PHE A 51 -4.52 -5.79 -1.25
C PHE A 51 -4.48 -4.28 -1.08
N LEU A 52 -4.19 -3.54 -2.15
CA LEU A 52 -4.10 -2.08 -2.15
C LEU A 52 -5.39 -1.48 -2.70
N MET A 53 -6.24 -0.91 -1.84
CA MET A 53 -7.33 -0.05 -2.29
C MET A 53 -6.81 1.39 -2.43
N VAL A 54 -7.06 2.02 -3.57
CA VAL A 54 -6.45 3.31 -3.92
C VAL A 54 -7.44 4.25 -4.63
N GLU A 55 -7.47 5.50 -4.19
CA GLU A 55 -8.29 6.61 -4.71
C GLU A 55 -7.58 7.93 -4.35
N PRO A 56 -7.52 8.94 -5.25
CA PRO A 56 -7.85 8.90 -6.68
C PRO A 56 -6.89 8.00 -7.48
N THR A 57 -7.24 7.65 -8.72
CA THR A 57 -6.49 6.63 -9.47
C THR A 57 -5.09 7.08 -9.91
N PRO A 58 -3.99 6.42 -9.48
CA PRO A 58 -2.61 6.81 -9.81
C PRO A 58 -2.16 6.42 -11.24
N PHE A 59 -3.08 6.26 -12.19
CA PHE A 59 -2.78 5.74 -13.54
C PHE A 59 -3.02 6.74 -14.67
N THR A 60 -3.85 7.76 -14.48
CA THR A 60 -4.31 8.66 -15.56
C THR A 60 -3.57 9.99 -15.67
N TYR A 61 -2.85 10.40 -14.62
CA TYR A 61 -2.14 11.68 -14.57
C TYR A 61 -0.70 11.56 -14.08
N VAL A 62 0.17 12.44 -14.57
CA VAL A 62 1.57 12.54 -14.15
C VAL A 62 1.69 13.57 -13.04
N CYS A 63 1.95 13.11 -11.82
CA CYS A 63 2.18 13.98 -10.67
C CYS A 63 3.08 13.31 -9.61
N GLY A 64 3.41 14.03 -8.54
CA GLY A 64 4.22 13.50 -7.44
C GLY A 64 3.61 12.27 -6.75
N TYR A 65 2.29 12.19 -6.64
CA TYR A 65 1.58 11.02 -6.09
C TYR A 65 1.76 9.78 -6.98
N THR A 66 1.54 9.93 -8.28
CA THR A 66 1.79 8.86 -9.27
C THR A 66 3.23 8.35 -9.20
N ASN A 67 4.21 9.25 -9.06
CA ASN A 67 5.62 8.87 -8.94
C ASN A 67 5.89 8.07 -7.65
N ARG A 68 5.37 8.53 -6.50
CA ARG A 68 5.49 7.82 -5.21
C ARG A 68 4.83 6.44 -5.25
N PHE A 69 3.65 6.32 -5.87
CA PHE A 69 2.94 5.05 -6.04
C PHE A 69 3.72 4.07 -6.91
N ASN A 70 4.29 4.54 -8.03
CA ASN A 70 5.14 3.71 -8.90
C ASN A 70 6.41 3.24 -8.19
N GLU A 71 7.04 4.10 -7.37
CA GLU A 71 8.21 3.72 -6.57
C GLU A 71 7.88 2.64 -5.53
N MET A 72 6.74 2.79 -4.83
CA MET A 72 6.24 1.77 -3.91
C MET A 72 6.03 0.43 -4.61
N LEU A 73 5.34 0.40 -5.77
CA LEU A 73 5.16 -0.84 -6.53
C LEU A 73 6.49 -1.43 -7.03
N ARG A 74 7.48 -0.60 -7.37
CA ARG A 74 8.82 -1.07 -7.75
C ARG A 74 9.51 -1.81 -6.58
N TYR A 75 9.43 -1.27 -5.36
CA TYR A 75 10.02 -1.93 -4.20
C TYR A 75 9.26 -3.19 -3.77
N LEU A 76 7.93 -3.22 -3.85
CA LEU A 76 7.14 -4.43 -3.64
C LEU A 76 7.51 -5.53 -4.66
N SER A 77 7.74 -5.15 -5.93
CA SER A 77 8.14 -6.09 -6.99
C SER A 77 9.57 -6.62 -6.81
N LYS A 78 10.49 -5.79 -6.28
CA LYS A 78 11.82 -6.23 -5.82
C LYS A 78 11.71 -7.23 -4.67
N ALA A 79 10.86 -6.97 -3.68
CA ALA A 79 10.58 -7.85 -2.54
C ALA A 79 9.81 -9.14 -2.91
N LYS A 80 9.36 -9.27 -4.17
CA LYS A 80 8.49 -10.37 -4.67
C LYS A 80 7.14 -10.46 -3.98
N ASP A 81 6.67 -9.39 -3.33
CA ASP A 81 5.34 -9.30 -2.74
C ASP A 81 4.26 -9.46 -3.83
N HIS A 82 3.22 -10.23 -3.55
CA HIS A 82 2.04 -10.41 -4.41
C HIS A 82 1.02 -9.31 -4.12
N VAL A 83 0.82 -8.39 -5.06
CA VAL A 83 -0.06 -7.23 -4.89
C VAL A 83 -1.26 -7.32 -5.84
N VAL A 84 -2.45 -7.10 -5.31
CA VAL A 84 -3.67 -6.83 -6.08
C VAL A 84 -4.10 -5.40 -5.80
N ILE A 85 -4.34 -4.62 -6.84
CA ILE A 85 -4.71 -3.21 -6.73
C ILE A 85 -6.20 -3.06 -7.05
N LEU A 86 -6.94 -2.43 -6.16
CA LEU A 86 -8.34 -2.06 -6.34
C LEU A 86 -8.45 -0.52 -6.47
N THR A 87 -8.85 -0.03 -7.64
CA THR A 87 -9.35 1.35 -7.77
C THR A 87 -10.89 1.35 -7.71
N THR A 88 -11.46 2.44 -7.19
CA THR A 88 -12.91 2.64 -7.10
C THR A 88 -13.41 3.92 -7.76
N ASP A 89 -12.56 4.50 -8.59
CA ASP A 89 -12.79 5.70 -9.38
C ASP A 89 -13.93 5.49 -10.39
N SER A 90 -14.90 6.40 -10.37
CA SER A 90 -16.05 6.42 -11.28
C SER A 90 -15.92 7.45 -12.40
N VAL A 91 -14.85 8.26 -12.40
CA VAL A 91 -14.61 9.33 -13.37
C VAL A 91 -13.85 8.79 -14.58
N THR A 92 -12.85 7.94 -14.36
CA THR A 92 -12.10 7.30 -15.44
C THR A 92 -12.81 6.03 -15.94
N PRO A 93 -13.05 5.88 -17.26
CA PRO A 93 -13.65 4.68 -17.84
C PRO A 93 -12.73 3.45 -17.74
N LYS A 94 -13.33 2.26 -17.71
CA LYS A 94 -12.65 0.96 -17.50
C LYS A 94 -11.62 0.63 -18.58
N GLU A 95 -11.78 1.25 -19.75
CA GLU A 95 -10.97 1.06 -20.96
C GLU A 95 -9.68 1.88 -20.95
N GLU A 96 -9.64 3.02 -20.25
CA GLU A 96 -8.44 3.86 -20.11
C GLU A 96 -7.48 3.32 -19.03
N LEU A 97 -7.98 2.45 -18.14
CA LEU A 97 -7.23 1.96 -17.01
C LEU A 97 -6.37 0.74 -17.38
N PRO A 98 -5.06 0.74 -17.02
CA PRO A 98 -4.21 -0.40 -17.29
C PRO A 98 -4.68 -1.60 -16.47
N LYS A 99 -4.88 -2.74 -17.12
CA LYS A 99 -5.29 -4.01 -16.47
C LYS A 99 -4.20 -4.56 -15.56
N GLU A 100 -2.93 -4.25 -15.86
CA GLU A 100 -1.77 -4.69 -15.10
C GLU A 100 -0.71 -3.59 -15.04
N LYS A 101 0.05 -3.53 -13.93
CA LYS A 101 1.22 -2.65 -13.78
C LYS A 101 2.26 -3.28 -12.86
N TYR A 102 3.54 -3.29 -13.25
CA TYR A 102 4.63 -3.96 -12.52
C TYR A 102 4.41 -5.48 -12.26
N GLY A 103 3.57 -6.13 -13.06
CA GLY A 103 3.16 -7.53 -12.85
C GLY A 103 2.01 -7.71 -11.85
N TYR A 104 1.36 -6.62 -11.42
CA TYR A 104 0.23 -6.63 -10.51
C TYR A 104 -1.09 -6.37 -11.24
N THR A 105 -2.09 -7.20 -10.95
CA THR A 105 -3.45 -7.06 -11.48
C THR A 105 -4.14 -5.84 -10.87
N ILE A 106 -4.76 -5.03 -11.72
CA ILE A 106 -5.57 -3.88 -11.34
C ILE A 106 -7.05 -4.23 -11.59
N ILE A 107 -7.87 -4.02 -10.57
CA ILE A 107 -9.30 -4.25 -10.57
C ILE A 107 -9.97 -2.88 -10.36
N GLN A 108 -10.97 -2.54 -11.17
CA GLN A 108 -11.86 -1.42 -10.92
C GLN A 108 -13.22 -1.94 -10.45
N ARG A 109 -13.71 -1.44 -9.31
CA ARG A 109 -15.07 -1.71 -8.80
C ARG A 109 -15.71 -0.42 -8.34
N ASP A 110 -16.97 -0.23 -8.69
CA ASP A 110 -17.78 0.85 -8.13
C ASP A 110 -17.99 0.61 -6.63
N LEU A 111 -17.78 1.63 -5.78
CA LEU A 111 -17.96 1.52 -4.31
C LEU A 111 -19.33 0.95 -3.93
N LEU A 112 -20.38 1.31 -4.68
CA LEU A 112 -21.73 0.82 -4.47
C LEU A 112 -21.80 -0.71 -4.57
N TYR A 113 -21.07 -1.34 -5.50
CA TYR A 113 -21.01 -2.81 -5.63
C TYR A 113 -20.31 -3.48 -4.43
N LEU A 114 -19.39 -2.79 -3.76
CA LEU A 114 -18.70 -3.29 -2.57
C LEU A 114 -19.59 -3.19 -1.32
N PHE A 115 -20.42 -2.14 -1.22
CA PHE A 115 -21.35 -1.95 -0.10
C PHE A 115 -22.66 -2.74 -0.22
N MET A 116 -23.16 -3.03 -1.42
CA MET A 116 -24.48 -3.67 -1.62
C MET A 116 -24.47 -5.20 -1.61
N ASN A 117 -23.32 -5.87 -1.47
CA ASN A 117 -23.20 -7.33 -1.35
C ASN A 117 -22.82 -7.77 0.07
N LYS A 118 -23.50 -7.20 1.09
CA LYS A 118 -23.24 -7.46 2.51
C LYS A 118 -24.49 -7.97 3.23
#